data_AF-A0A6L6F9K6-F1
#
_entry.id   AF-A0A6L6F9K6-F1
#
_cell.length_a   1.000
_cell.length_b   1.000
_cell.length_c   1.000
_cell.angle_alpha   90.00
_cell.angle_beta   90.00
_cell.angle_gamma   90.00
#
_symmetry.space_group_name_H-M   'P 1'
#
loop_
_entity.id
_entity.type
_entity.pdbx_description
1 polymer ?
#
loop_
_entity_poly.entity_id
_entity_poly.type
_entity_poly.pdbx_seq_one_letter_code
_entity_poly.pdbx_strand_id
1 'polypeptide(L)'
;MNINPAFNYKQNRDKLFANLISIIDGVLSDNELSDSEIIYMTTWLSDSEQISDNPFVVLLQERIARVLDDGVITADEREELKGVLLEVQRSIMDMPNIDLYSKESDINLLNGLCKGIVADRQLGIDEINYLDWWLTQNGMLKRNYPGKHLYELIKSIKEDGIIEKSESELLYKAMVDFSGTDLDSGIVDGLSCHLPCDDIDNFNVIGATVCLTGNFVTGKRSLVSEIIEKAGGKVIDRVTQSADYLVIGALSSRDWRYSSHGRKIEKAIEDRDSGKSSIKITTEDILMKFLPAS
;
A
#
# COMPACT_ATOMS: atom_id res chain seq x y z
N MET A 1 3.67 8.56 24.45
CA MET A 1 5.07 8.12 24.27
C MET A 1 5.66 9.02 23.20
N ASN A 2 6.72 9.78 23.50
CA ASN A 2 7.36 10.70 22.55
C ASN A 2 8.07 9.90 21.45
N ILE A 3 7.43 9.81 20.29
CA ILE A 3 8.01 9.32 19.04
C ILE A 3 8.95 10.42 18.55
N ASN A 4 10.21 10.10 18.27
CA ASN A 4 11.21 11.09 17.84
C ASN A 4 10.79 11.67 16.46
N PRO A 5 10.40 12.96 16.37
CA PRO A 5 9.84 13.54 15.15
C PRO A 5 10.78 13.43 13.95
N ALA A 6 12.10 13.52 14.20
CA ALA A 6 13.13 13.46 13.16
C ALA A 6 13.29 12.06 12.53
N PHE A 7 12.98 11.00 13.28
CA PHE A 7 13.09 9.61 12.77
C PHE A 7 11.96 9.29 11.79
N ASN A 8 10.73 9.68 12.14
CA ASN A 8 9.57 9.56 11.24
C ASN A 8 9.73 10.44 10.00
N TYR A 9 10.35 11.62 10.14
CA TYR A 9 10.57 12.52 9.00
C TYR A 9 11.42 11.86 7.90
N LYS A 10 12.55 11.24 8.25
CA LYS A 10 13.40 10.56 7.27
C LYS A 10 12.67 9.40 6.59
N GLN A 11 12.02 8.53 7.36
CA GLN A 11 11.30 7.37 6.80
C GLN A 11 10.15 7.78 5.88
N ASN A 12 9.36 8.78 6.28
CA ASN A 12 8.25 9.25 5.46
C ASN A 12 8.76 9.94 4.18
N ARG A 13 9.87 10.70 4.26
CA ARG A 13 10.53 11.28 3.09
C ARG A 13 11.05 10.21 2.12
N ASP A 14 11.76 9.21 2.63
CA ASP A 14 12.31 8.13 1.80
C ASP A 14 11.18 7.29 1.17
N LYS A 15 10.05 7.10 1.89
CA LYS A 15 8.80 6.54 1.35
C LYS A 15 8.27 7.35 0.16
N LEU A 16 8.18 8.67 0.28
CA LEU A 16 7.68 9.53 -0.81
C LEU A 16 8.61 9.50 -2.03
N PHE A 17 9.93 9.50 -1.84
CA PHE A 17 10.85 9.35 -2.97
C PHE A 17 10.73 7.99 -3.67
N ALA A 18 10.65 6.90 -2.91
CA ALA A 18 10.41 5.57 -3.48
C ALA A 18 9.07 5.51 -4.23
N ASN A 19 8.00 6.08 -3.66
CA ASN A 19 6.72 6.18 -4.34
C ASN A 19 6.85 6.98 -5.65
N LEU A 20 7.47 8.16 -5.63
CA LEU A 20 7.60 9.02 -6.81
C LEU A 20 8.38 8.33 -7.94
N ILE A 21 9.48 7.63 -7.62
CA ILE A 21 10.26 6.88 -8.61
C ILE A 21 9.37 5.90 -9.38
N SER A 22 8.54 5.14 -8.66
CA SER A 22 7.72 4.11 -9.28
C SER A 22 6.36 4.61 -9.78
N ILE A 23 5.84 5.73 -9.29
CA ILE A 23 4.71 6.44 -9.94
C ILE A 23 5.13 6.82 -11.36
N ILE A 24 6.33 7.38 -11.52
CA ILE A 24 6.89 7.72 -12.83
C ILE A 24 7.01 6.48 -13.72
N ASP A 25 7.47 5.34 -13.18
CA ASP A 25 7.50 4.09 -13.95
C ASP A 25 6.10 3.64 -14.39
N GLY A 26 5.11 3.75 -13.49
CA GLY A 26 3.74 3.33 -13.76
C GLY A 26 3.08 4.15 -14.87
N VAL A 27 3.13 5.48 -14.76
CA VAL A 27 2.52 6.40 -15.75
C VAL A 27 3.26 6.45 -17.09
N LEU A 28 4.41 5.79 -17.20
CA LEU A 28 5.19 5.69 -18.44
C LEU A 28 5.21 4.25 -18.97
N SER A 29 4.49 3.32 -18.34
CA SER A 29 4.62 1.89 -18.60
C SER A 29 4.05 1.47 -19.96
N ASP A 30 3.03 2.16 -20.45
CA ASP A 30 2.44 1.99 -21.78
C ASP A 30 3.01 2.98 -22.82
N ASN A 31 3.96 3.83 -22.41
CA ASN A 31 4.54 4.90 -23.20
C ASN A 31 3.52 5.94 -23.70
N GLU A 32 2.34 6.03 -23.11
CA GLU A 32 1.40 7.13 -23.27
C GLU A 32 1.37 7.92 -21.95
N LEU A 33 1.11 9.23 -22.02
CA LEU A 33 0.92 10.05 -20.83
C LEU A 33 -0.40 10.79 -21.04
N SER A 34 -1.41 10.34 -20.32
CA SER A 34 -2.77 10.86 -20.37
C SER A 34 -2.92 12.10 -19.50
N ASP A 35 -3.94 12.91 -19.79
CA ASP A 35 -4.25 14.10 -18.99
C ASP A 35 -4.62 13.70 -17.55
N SER A 36 -5.28 12.55 -17.38
CA SER A 36 -5.65 11.99 -16.08
C SER A 36 -4.42 11.69 -15.21
N GLU A 37 -3.36 11.11 -15.79
CA GLU A 37 -2.11 10.85 -15.07
C GLU A 37 -1.39 12.14 -14.68
N ILE A 38 -1.39 13.14 -15.54
CA ILE A 38 -0.79 14.45 -15.24
C ILE A 38 -1.52 15.12 -14.08
N ILE A 39 -2.86 15.06 -14.06
CA ILE A 39 -3.68 15.58 -12.95
C ILE A 39 -3.43 14.78 -11.67
N TYR A 40 -3.37 13.45 -11.77
CA TYR A 40 -3.05 12.57 -10.65
C TYR A 40 -1.70 12.93 -10.03
N MET A 41 -0.66 13.06 -10.86
CA MET A 41 0.68 13.47 -10.44
C MET A 41 0.68 14.84 -9.77
N THR A 42 -0.04 15.81 -10.34
CA THR A 42 -0.17 17.17 -9.75
C THR A 42 -0.75 17.09 -8.34
N THR A 43 -1.80 16.30 -8.16
CA THR A 43 -2.48 16.12 -6.87
C THR A 43 -1.55 15.40 -5.89
N TRP A 44 -0.90 14.31 -6.31
CA TRP A 44 0.00 13.53 -5.46
C TRP A 44 1.21 14.34 -5.00
N LEU A 45 1.79 15.14 -5.90
CA LEU A 45 2.90 16.04 -5.58
C LEU A 45 2.48 17.15 -4.61
N SER A 46 1.24 17.63 -4.70
CA SER A 46 0.70 18.65 -3.79
C SER A 46 0.51 18.11 -2.36
N ASP A 47 0.11 16.84 -2.24
CA ASP A 47 -0.07 16.16 -0.94
C ASP A 47 1.27 15.71 -0.31
N SER A 48 2.38 15.77 -1.07
CA SER A 48 3.69 15.26 -0.68
C SER A 48 4.58 16.30 0.02
N GLU A 49 4.07 16.94 1.08
CA GLU A 49 4.73 18.08 1.79
C GLU A 49 6.19 17.83 2.21
N GLN A 50 6.59 16.61 2.52
CA GLN A 50 7.94 16.33 3.05
C GLN A 50 9.02 16.31 1.97
N ILE A 51 8.64 16.22 0.69
CA ILE A 51 9.55 16.28 -0.45
C ILE A 51 9.34 17.55 -1.29
N SER A 52 8.40 18.42 -0.92
CA SER A 52 8.07 19.63 -1.69
C SER A 52 9.23 20.60 -1.84
N ASP A 53 10.14 20.65 -0.85
CA ASP A 53 11.33 21.52 -0.88
C ASP A 53 12.49 20.92 -1.71
N ASN A 54 12.34 19.71 -2.24
CA ASN A 54 13.38 19.08 -3.04
C ASN A 54 13.49 19.77 -4.42
N PRO A 55 14.70 20.17 -4.88
CA PRO A 55 14.86 20.89 -6.15
C PRO A 55 14.29 20.17 -7.38
N PHE A 56 14.38 18.84 -7.42
CA PHE A 56 13.86 18.05 -8.54
C PHE A 56 12.34 17.97 -8.52
N VAL A 57 11.75 17.91 -7.32
CA VAL A 57 10.29 17.93 -7.12
C VAL A 57 9.71 19.29 -7.47
N VAL A 58 10.37 20.38 -7.05
CA VAL A 58 9.98 21.75 -7.42
C VAL A 58 10.03 21.93 -8.94
N LEU A 59 11.12 21.50 -9.58
CA LEU A 59 11.25 21.57 -11.04
C LEU A 59 10.11 20.82 -11.74
N LEU A 60 9.76 19.63 -11.26
CA LEU A 60 8.66 18.84 -11.79
C LEU A 60 7.31 19.56 -11.63
N GLN A 61 7.03 20.10 -10.44
CA GLN A 61 5.80 20.85 -10.16
C GLN A 61 5.69 22.10 -11.03
N GLU A 62 6.76 22.88 -11.18
CA GLU A 62 6.78 24.06 -12.05
C GLU A 62 6.55 23.69 -13.52
N ARG A 63 7.13 22.57 -13.96
CA ARG A 63 6.94 22.09 -15.33
C ARG A 63 5.50 21.68 -15.60
N ILE A 64 4.92 20.89 -14.70
CA ILE A 64 3.52 20.44 -14.80
C ILE A 64 2.57 21.64 -14.76
N ALA A 65 2.79 22.58 -13.84
CA ALA A 65 1.98 23.80 -13.73
C ALA A 65 1.99 24.61 -15.03
N ARG A 66 3.14 24.69 -15.72
CA ARG A 66 3.26 25.39 -17.01
C ARG A 66 2.49 24.68 -18.13
N VAL A 67 2.53 23.35 -18.15
CA VAL A 67 1.80 22.52 -19.14
C VAL A 67 0.28 22.57 -18.92
N LEU A 68 -0.16 22.84 -17.68
CA LEU A 68 -1.58 22.96 -17.34
C LEU A 68 -2.12 24.40 -17.45
N ASP A 69 -1.26 25.41 -17.65
CA ASP A 69 -1.63 26.84 -17.55
C ASP A 69 -2.61 27.29 -18.64
N ASP A 70 -2.45 26.79 -19.87
CA ASP A 70 -3.32 27.13 -20.99
C ASP A 70 -4.55 26.21 -21.12
N GLY A 71 -4.62 25.17 -20.27
CA GLY A 71 -5.68 24.17 -20.24
C GLY A 71 -5.69 23.18 -21.40
N VAL A 72 -4.66 23.15 -22.26
CA VAL A 72 -4.56 22.23 -23.40
C VAL A 72 -3.17 21.63 -23.48
N ILE A 73 -3.05 20.36 -23.11
CA ILE A 73 -1.78 19.64 -23.16
C ILE A 73 -1.51 19.16 -24.58
N THR A 74 -0.56 19.80 -25.26
CA THR A 74 -0.15 19.43 -26.62
C THR A 74 0.75 18.20 -26.66
N ALA A 75 0.88 17.54 -27.82
CA ALA A 75 1.75 16.37 -27.97
C ALA A 75 3.23 16.68 -27.70
N ASP A 76 3.70 17.87 -28.10
CA ASP A 76 5.07 18.31 -27.85
C ASP A 76 5.32 18.53 -26.35
N GLU A 77 4.34 19.09 -25.63
CA GLU A 77 4.43 19.28 -24.17
C GLU A 77 4.39 17.97 -23.40
N ARG A 78 3.61 16.99 -23.86
CA ARG A 78 3.62 15.63 -23.29
C ARG A 78 4.99 14.99 -23.43
N GLU A 79 5.59 15.07 -24.61
CA GLU A 79 6.92 14.49 -24.85
C GLU A 79 8.00 15.18 -24.03
N GLU A 80 7.94 16.51 -23.90
CA GLU A 80 8.85 17.25 -23.02
C GLU A 80 8.64 16.85 -21.54
N LEU A 81 7.39 16.72 -21.10
CA LEU A 81 7.07 16.30 -19.74
C LEU A 81 7.58 14.89 -19.44
N LYS A 82 7.46 13.94 -20.38
CA LYS A 82 8.07 12.61 -20.26
C LYS A 82 9.58 12.68 -20.06
N GLY A 83 10.26 13.53 -20.81
CA GLY A 83 11.70 13.77 -20.65
C GLY A 83 12.05 14.26 -19.24
N VAL A 84 11.28 15.22 -18.72
CA VAL A 84 11.46 15.75 -17.36
C VAL A 84 11.18 14.69 -16.29
N LEU A 85 10.14 13.87 -16.45
CA LEU A 85 9.82 12.77 -15.54
C LEU A 85 11.00 11.80 -15.42
N LEU A 86 11.57 11.37 -16.55
CA LEU A 86 12.73 10.49 -16.58
C LEU A 86 13.98 11.13 -15.97
N GLU A 87 14.20 12.42 -16.19
CA GLU A 87 15.32 13.16 -15.60
C GLU A 87 15.20 13.26 -14.08
N VAL A 88 14.00 13.60 -13.58
CA VAL A 88 13.70 13.68 -12.14
C VAL A 88 13.85 12.32 -11.49
N GLN A 89 13.32 11.26 -12.11
CA GLN A 89 13.45 9.89 -11.62
C GLN A 89 14.92 9.50 -11.45
N ARG A 90 15.76 9.71 -12.48
CA ARG A 90 17.21 9.44 -12.42
C ARG A 90 17.90 10.26 -11.34
N SER A 91 17.56 11.54 -11.26
CA SER A 91 18.15 12.46 -10.28
C SER A 91 17.85 12.03 -8.84
N ILE A 92 16.62 11.56 -8.56
CA ILE A 92 16.24 11.03 -7.25
C ILE A 92 16.99 9.73 -6.95
N MET A 93 17.10 8.81 -7.92
CA MET A 93 17.84 7.55 -7.74
C MET A 93 19.33 7.78 -7.43
N ASP A 94 19.92 8.84 -7.97
CA ASP A 94 21.32 9.21 -7.73
C ASP A 94 21.53 10.01 -6.42
N MET A 95 20.46 10.37 -5.70
CA MET A 95 20.59 11.15 -4.46
C MET A 95 21.25 10.32 -3.34
N PRO A 96 22.25 10.89 -2.63
CA PRO A 96 22.85 10.23 -1.49
C PRO A 96 21.86 10.16 -0.32
N ASN A 97 21.92 9.07 0.45
CA ASN A 97 21.14 8.84 1.67
C ASN A 97 19.64 8.57 1.47
N ILE A 98 19.22 8.13 0.28
CA ILE A 98 17.91 7.50 0.08
C ILE A 98 18.13 5.98 0.14
N ASP A 99 17.35 5.30 0.99
CA ASP A 99 17.38 3.84 1.06
C ASP A 99 16.39 3.26 0.04
N LEU A 100 16.92 2.78 -1.09
CA LEU A 100 16.12 2.16 -2.15
C LEU A 100 16.18 0.62 -2.15
N TYR A 101 16.96 0.01 -1.25
CA TYR A 101 17.29 -1.43 -1.31
C TYR A 101 16.78 -2.22 -0.11
N SER A 102 16.11 -1.57 0.84
CA SER A 102 15.48 -2.26 1.97
C SER A 102 14.13 -2.86 1.61
N LYS A 103 13.68 -3.81 2.44
CA LYS A 103 12.33 -4.39 2.34
C LYS A 103 11.22 -3.34 2.36
N GLU A 104 11.40 -2.29 3.17
CA GLU A 104 10.43 -1.20 3.25
C GLU A 104 10.41 -0.39 1.94
N SER A 105 11.58 -0.16 1.34
CA SER A 105 11.68 0.48 0.02
C SER A 105 10.99 -0.34 -1.06
N ASP A 106 11.24 -1.65 -1.15
CA ASP A 106 10.60 -2.51 -2.15
C ASP A 106 9.06 -2.36 -2.12
N ILE A 107 8.48 -2.30 -0.92
CA ILE A 107 7.04 -2.10 -0.72
C ILE A 107 6.60 -0.71 -1.18
N ASN A 108 7.39 0.33 -0.89
CA ASN A 108 7.09 1.70 -1.32
C ASN A 108 7.17 1.85 -2.84
N LEU A 109 8.19 1.26 -3.46
CA LEU A 109 8.31 1.20 -4.91
C LEU A 109 7.11 0.49 -5.53
N LEU A 110 6.69 -0.66 -5.00
CA LEU A 110 5.48 -1.34 -5.48
C LEU A 110 4.22 -0.48 -5.29
N ASN A 111 4.10 0.23 -4.16
CA ASN A 111 2.99 1.14 -3.91
C ASN A 111 2.95 2.28 -4.93
N GLY A 112 4.10 2.91 -5.17
CA GLY A 112 4.25 3.93 -6.21
C GLY A 112 3.89 3.41 -7.60
N LEU A 113 4.35 2.20 -7.93
CA LEU A 113 4.04 1.58 -9.22
C LEU A 113 2.53 1.37 -9.40
N CYS A 114 1.87 0.78 -8.40
CA CYS A 114 0.43 0.59 -8.45
C CYS A 114 -0.31 1.93 -8.59
N LYS A 115 0.13 2.96 -7.87
CA LYS A 115 -0.40 4.32 -7.95
C LYS A 115 -0.30 4.94 -9.35
N GLY A 116 0.83 4.75 -10.02
CA GLY A 116 1.02 5.23 -11.38
C GLY A 116 0.08 4.52 -12.36
N ILE A 117 0.07 3.18 -12.34
CA ILE A 117 -0.75 2.36 -13.25
C ILE A 117 -2.26 2.61 -13.06
N VAL A 118 -2.75 2.79 -11.83
CA VAL A 118 -4.20 2.97 -11.62
C VAL A 118 -4.71 4.38 -11.92
N ALA A 119 -3.81 5.34 -12.22
CA ALA A 119 -4.10 6.77 -12.26
C ALA A 119 -5.11 7.17 -13.34
N ASP A 120 -5.09 6.51 -14.50
CA ASP A 120 -5.97 6.78 -15.63
C ASP A 120 -7.29 5.97 -15.61
N ARG A 121 -7.42 5.06 -14.62
CA ARG A 121 -8.53 4.13 -14.41
C ARG A 121 -8.68 3.04 -15.48
N GLN A 122 -7.69 2.81 -16.33
CA GLN A 122 -7.76 1.83 -17.40
C GLN A 122 -6.53 0.93 -17.36
N LEU A 123 -6.70 -0.27 -16.81
CA LEU A 123 -5.60 -1.22 -16.78
C LEU A 123 -5.43 -1.96 -18.12
N GLY A 124 -4.42 -1.54 -18.88
CA GLY A 124 -4.04 -2.07 -20.19
C GLY A 124 -3.14 -3.31 -20.14
N ILE A 125 -2.97 -3.96 -21.29
CA ILE A 125 -2.12 -5.17 -21.42
C ILE A 125 -0.64 -4.84 -21.15
N ASP A 126 -0.17 -3.70 -21.64
CA ASP A 126 1.23 -3.26 -21.49
C ASP A 126 1.56 -2.99 -20.01
N GLU A 127 0.66 -2.36 -19.27
CA GLU A 127 0.81 -2.11 -17.84
C GLU A 127 0.79 -3.42 -17.01
N ILE A 128 -0.09 -4.37 -17.36
CA ILE A 128 -0.11 -5.69 -16.72
C ILE A 128 1.20 -6.44 -16.98
N ASN A 129 1.73 -6.35 -18.20
CA ASN A 129 3.02 -6.95 -18.55
C ASN A 129 4.18 -6.26 -17.83
N TYR A 130 4.14 -4.94 -17.69
CA TYR A 130 5.12 -4.16 -16.95
C TYR A 130 5.11 -4.55 -15.47
N LEU A 131 3.92 -4.64 -14.85
CA LEU A 131 3.76 -5.06 -13.47
C LEU A 131 4.24 -6.51 -13.23
N ASP A 132 3.95 -7.43 -14.15
CA ASP A 132 4.45 -8.81 -14.10
C ASP A 132 5.98 -8.86 -14.17
N TRP A 133 6.57 -8.10 -15.09
CA TRP A 133 8.02 -7.98 -15.21
C TRP A 133 8.63 -7.41 -13.94
N TRP A 134 8.08 -6.33 -13.41
CA TRP A 134 8.57 -5.63 -12.22
C TRP A 134 8.52 -6.53 -10.98
N LEU A 135 7.41 -7.24 -10.75
CA LEU A 135 7.29 -8.20 -9.65
C LEU A 135 8.18 -9.43 -9.83
N THR A 136 8.47 -9.82 -11.07
CA THR A 136 9.39 -10.94 -11.37
C THR A 136 10.84 -10.60 -11.05
N GLN A 137 11.26 -9.33 -11.24
CA GLN A 137 12.60 -8.87 -10.84
C GLN A 137 12.73 -8.78 -9.31
N ASN A 138 11.66 -8.42 -8.60
CA ASN A 138 11.65 -8.25 -7.15
C ASN A 138 11.38 -9.55 -6.39
N GLY A 139 12.40 -10.40 -6.29
CA GLY A 139 12.30 -11.74 -5.71
C GLY A 139 11.79 -11.82 -4.26
N MET A 140 11.94 -10.77 -3.46
CA MET A 140 11.39 -10.73 -2.09
C MET A 140 9.87 -10.49 -2.06
N LEU A 141 9.38 -9.59 -2.91
CA LEU A 141 7.95 -9.29 -3.01
C LEU A 141 7.16 -10.44 -3.65
N LYS A 142 7.80 -11.24 -4.51
CA LYS A 142 7.22 -12.47 -5.07
C LYS A 142 6.76 -13.48 -4.01
N ARG A 143 7.45 -13.54 -2.86
CA ARG A 143 7.25 -14.60 -1.85
C ARG A 143 6.60 -14.11 -0.57
N ASN A 144 6.56 -12.79 -0.36
CA ASN A 144 6.09 -12.19 0.87
C ASN A 144 4.95 -11.22 0.58
N TYR A 145 4.08 -11.04 1.57
CA TYR A 145 3.12 -9.96 1.56
C TYR A 145 3.87 -8.60 1.51
N PRO A 146 3.36 -7.58 0.79
CA PRO A 146 2.10 -7.56 0.04
C PRO A 146 2.19 -8.05 -1.41
N GLY A 147 3.39 -8.14 -1.99
CA GLY A 147 3.58 -8.41 -3.41
C GLY A 147 3.14 -9.81 -3.86
N LYS A 148 3.18 -10.80 -2.96
CA LYS A 148 2.81 -12.20 -3.29
C LYS A 148 1.40 -12.32 -3.84
N HIS A 149 0.42 -11.63 -3.22
CA HIS A 149 -0.98 -11.72 -3.62
C HIS A 149 -1.20 -11.13 -5.03
N LEU A 150 -0.62 -9.95 -5.29
CA LEU A 150 -0.66 -9.35 -6.62
C LEU A 150 0.05 -10.24 -7.66
N TYR A 151 1.19 -10.82 -7.30
CA TYR A 151 1.92 -11.72 -8.19
C TYR A 151 1.11 -12.98 -8.55
N GLU A 152 0.45 -13.61 -7.58
CA GLU A 152 -0.41 -14.77 -7.82
C GLU A 152 -1.59 -14.41 -8.72
N LEU A 153 -2.24 -13.26 -8.48
CA LEU A 153 -3.35 -12.77 -9.31
C LEU A 153 -2.91 -12.50 -10.75
N ILE A 154 -1.77 -11.84 -10.96
CA ILE A 154 -1.23 -11.59 -12.30
C ILE A 154 -0.90 -12.90 -13.00
N LYS A 155 -0.36 -13.89 -12.29
CA LYS A 155 -0.05 -15.20 -12.89
C LYS A 155 -1.30 -15.99 -13.27
N SER A 156 -2.39 -15.89 -12.51
CA SER A 156 -3.66 -16.51 -12.92
C SER A 156 -4.26 -15.82 -14.13
N ILE A 157 -4.25 -14.49 -14.18
CA ILE A 157 -4.78 -13.70 -15.31
C ILE A 157 -3.99 -13.95 -16.60
N LYS A 158 -2.69 -14.22 -16.49
CA LYS A 158 -1.83 -14.52 -17.65
C LYS A 158 -1.77 -16.00 -18.02
N GLU A 159 -2.47 -16.88 -17.31
CA GLU A 159 -2.33 -18.34 -17.48
C GLU A 159 -2.91 -18.84 -18.81
N ASP A 160 -4.04 -18.31 -19.23
CA ASP A 160 -4.72 -18.66 -20.47
C ASP A 160 -4.22 -17.87 -21.69
N GLY A 161 -3.41 -16.84 -21.45
CA GLY A 161 -2.83 -15.95 -22.46
C GLY A 161 -3.81 -14.91 -23.02
N ILE A 162 -5.01 -14.77 -22.45
CA ILE A 162 -6.03 -13.81 -22.90
C ILE A 162 -6.50 -13.02 -21.68
N ILE A 163 -6.10 -11.74 -21.59
CA ILE A 163 -6.54 -10.87 -20.51
C ILE A 163 -7.97 -10.40 -20.81
N GLU A 164 -8.95 -10.95 -20.10
CA GLU A 164 -10.33 -10.51 -20.18
C GLU A 164 -10.53 -9.17 -19.45
N LYS A 165 -11.57 -8.42 -19.85
CA LYS A 165 -11.90 -7.15 -19.19
C LYS A 165 -12.24 -7.34 -17.70
N SER A 166 -12.97 -8.41 -17.37
CA SER A 166 -13.30 -8.83 -16.00
C SER A 166 -12.05 -9.08 -15.14
N GLU A 167 -11.01 -9.65 -15.74
CA GLU A 167 -9.74 -9.94 -15.07
C GLU A 167 -8.92 -8.68 -14.83
N SER A 168 -8.86 -7.80 -15.84
CA SER A 168 -8.27 -6.47 -15.71
C SER A 168 -8.97 -5.65 -14.61
N GLU A 169 -10.31 -5.67 -14.56
CA GLU A 169 -11.08 -5.01 -13.48
C GLU A 169 -10.80 -5.60 -12.09
N LEU A 170 -10.64 -6.92 -11.98
CA LEU A 170 -10.25 -7.59 -10.73
C LEU A 170 -8.86 -7.16 -10.25
N LEU A 171 -7.88 -7.12 -11.16
CA LEU A 171 -6.52 -6.69 -10.85
C LEU A 171 -6.48 -5.19 -10.51
N TYR A 172 -7.19 -4.35 -11.26
CA TYR A 172 -7.34 -2.93 -10.97
C TYR A 172 -7.85 -2.71 -9.55
N LYS A 173 -8.92 -3.42 -9.15
CA LYS A 173 -9.46 -3.33 -7.79
C LYS A 173 -8.44 -3.76 -6.74
N ALA A 174 -7.71 -4.85 -6.97
CA ALA A 174 -6.65 -5.29 -6.05
C ALA A 174 -5.51 -4.26 -5.91
N MET A 175 -5.17 -3.56 -6.99
CA MET A 175 -4.15 -2.50 -6.99
C MET A 175 -4.63 -1.22 -6.30
N VAL A 176 -5.88 -0.82 -6.50
CA VAL A 176 -6.57 0.25 -5.76
C VAL A 176 -6.59 -0.07 -4.26
N ASP A 177 -7.01 -1.29 -3.89
CA ASP A 177 -7.04 -1.74 -2.50
C ASP A 177 -5.64 -1.75 -1.86
N PHE A 178 -4.61 -2.12 -2.64
CA PHE A 178 -3.22 -2.15 -2.19
C PHE A 178 -2.62 -0.75 -2.00
N SER A 179 -2.77 0.12 -3.02
CA SER A 179 -2.25 1.48 -3.06
C SER A 179 -2.98 2.42 -2.11
N GLY A 180 -4.24 2.09 -1.80
CA GLY A 180 -5.16 2.93 -1.04
C GLY A 180 -5.77 4.05 -1.87
N THR A 181 -5.41 4.21 -3.15
CA THR A 181 -5.93 5.27 -4.02
C THR A 181 -7.44 5.12 -4.20
N ASP A 182 -8.21 6.17 -3.93
CA ASP A 182 -9.64 6.24 -4.23
C ASP A 182 -9.90 7.45 -5.15
N LEU A 183 -9.73 7.22 -6.45
CA LEU A 183 -9.90 8.26 -7.46
C LEU A 183 -11.34 8.78 -7.52
N ASP A 184 -12.34 7.99 -7.11
CA ASP A 184 -13.75 8.38 -7.15
C ASP A 184 -14.10 9.41 -6.07
N SER A 185 -13.38 9.40 -4.95
CA SER A 185 -13.46 10.45 -3.92
C SER A 185 -12.40 11.54 -4.04
N GLY A 186 -11.55 11.49 -5.09
CA GLY A 186 -10.47 12.45 -5.33
C GLY A 186 -9.23 12.23 -4.46
N ILE A 187 -9.09 11.04 -3.87
CA ILE A 187 -7.99 10.68 -3.00
C ILE A 187 -6.91 9.95 -3.82
N VAL A 188 -5.82 10.66 -4.13
CA VAL A 188 -4.71 10.12 -4.94
C VAL A 188 -3.68 9.34 -4.12
N ASP A 189 -3.48 9.72 -2.86
CA ASP A 189 -2.73 8.93 -1.87
C ASP A 189 -3.68 8.57 -0.74
N GLY A 190 -4.54 7.59 -1.01
CA GLY A 190 -5.44 7.17 0.03
C GLY A 190 -4.73 6.31 1.04
N LEU A 191 -5.12 6.57 2.28
CA LEU A 191 -4.83 5.76 3.44
C LEU A 191 -5.00 4.31 3.03
N SER A 192 -4.00 3.44 3.20
CA SER A 192 -4.13 2.02 2.86
C SER A 192 -5.23 1.43 3.77
N CYS A 193 -6.48 1.47 3.30
CA CYS A 193 -7.69 1.40 4.13
C CYS A 193 -8.12 -0.04 4.41
N HIS A 194 -7.68 -0.99 3.59
CA HIS A 194 -8.07 -2.39 3.76
C HIS A 194 -7.01 -3.13 4.58
N LEU A 195 -7.38 -3.37 5.83
CA LEU A 195 -6.72 -4.36 6.67
C LEU A 195 -6.86 -5.72 5.97
N PRO A 196 -5.81 -6.56 5.93
CA PRO A 196 -5.84 -7.89 5.36
C PRO A 196 -6.59 -8.82 6.31
N CYS A 197 -7.88 -8.58 6.47
CA CYS A 197 -8.78 -9.32 7.32
C CYS A 197 -9.33 -10.50 6.57
N ASP A 198 -9.43 -11.62 7.28
CA ASP A 198 -10.12 -12.81 6.81
C ASP A 198 -11.63 -12.64 7.04
N ASP A 199 -12.44 -13.20 6.13
CA ASP A 199 -13.88 -13.34 6.35
C ASP A 199 -14.10 -14.41 7.43
N ILE A 200 -14.47 -13.97 8.64
CA ILE A 200 -14.69 -14.84 9.80
C ILE A 200 -16.19 -14.93 10.09
N ASP A 201 -16.80 -16.04 9.66
CA ASP A 201 -18.21 -16.34 9.94
C ASP A 201 -18.44 -16.88 11.36
N ASN A 202 -17.40 -17.40 12.01
CA ASN A 202 -17.47 -17.93 13.37
C ASN A 202 -16.17 -17.68 14.13
N PHE A 203 -16.23 -16.82 15.14
CA PHE A 203 -15.10 -16.50 16.02
C PHE A 203 -15.30 -17.23 17.35
N ASN A 204 -14.60 -18.34 17.57
CA ASN A 204 -14.61 -19.03 18.86
C ASN A 204 -13.51 -18.47 19.76
N VAL A 205 -13.92 -17.72 20.79
CA VAL A 205 -13.00 -17.11 21.77
C VAL A 205 -12.54 -18.12 22.83
N ILE A 206 -13.33 -19.18 23.09
CA ILE A 206 -13.09 -20.11 24.19
C ILE A 206 -11.84 -20.95 23.90
N GLY A 207 -10.82 -20.79 24.74
CA GLY A 207 -9.52 -21.47 24.60
C GLY A 207 -8.62 -20.90 23.50
N ALA A 208 -9.07 -19.89 22.77
CA ALA A 208 -8.31 -19.29 21.67
C ALA A 208 -7.23 -18.33 22.19
N THR A 209 -6.10 -18.32 21.49
CA THR A 209 -5.01 -17.38 21.73
C THR A 209 -5.13 -16.18 20.79
N VAL A 210 -5.39 -15.00 21.35
CA VAL A 210 -5.67 -13.78 20.60
C VAL A 210 -4.54 -12.77 20.78
N CYS A 211 -3.98 -12.28 19.68
CA CYS A 211 -3.06 -11.14 19.69
C CYS A 211 -3.81 -9.86 19.31
N LEU A 212 -3.62 -8.80 20.08
CA LEU A 212 -4.18 -7.49 19.77
C LEU A 212 -3.13 -6.62 19.04
N THR A 213 -3.55 -5.79 18.09
CA THR A 213 -2.71 -4.76 17.47
C THR A 213 -3.47 -3.46 17.21
N GLY A 214 -2.77 -2.34 17.42
CA GLY A 214 -3.27 -0.97 17.26
C GLY A 214 -4.28 -0.50 18.31
N ASN A 215 -5.08 0.50 17.94
CA ASN A 215 -5.93 1.27 18.87
C ASN A 215 -7.39 0.83 18.75
N PHE A 216 -8.04 0.63 19.89
CA PHE A 216 -9.39 0.07 19.99
C PHE A 216 -10.40 1.16 20.34
N VAL A 217 -11.57 1.13 19.70
CA VAL A 217 -12.68 2.07 19.94
C VAL A 217 -13.36 1.78 21.28
N THR A 218 -13.43 0.51 21.67
CA THR A 218 -14.00 0.06 22.94
C THR A 218 -13.27 0.63 24.15
N GLY A 219 -12.01 1.03 23.97
CA GLY A 219 -11.23 1.70 25.00
C GLY A 219 -9.77 1.25 25.01
N LYS A 220 -9.14 1.28 26.19
CA LYS A 220 -7.75 0.85 26.34
C LYS A 220 -7.63 -0.63 25.98
N ARG A 221 -6.52 -1.02 25.35
CA ARG A 221 -6.16 -2.40 25.03
C ARG A 221 -6.36 -3.36 26.23
N SER A 222 -6.07 -2.90 27.45
CA SER A 222 -6.29 -3.66 28.69
C SER A 222 -7.76 -4.07 28.91
N LEU A 223 -8.71 -3.22 28.54
CA LEU A 223 -10.14 -3.51 28.68
C LEU A 223 -10.57 -4.58 27.67
N VAL A 224 -10.13 -4.44 26.41
CA VAL A 224 -10.38 -5.46 25.38
C VAL A 224 -9.76 -6.80 25.78
N SER A 225 -8.56 -6.77 26.36
CA SER A 225 -7.93 -7.98 26.89
C SER A 225 -8.78 -8.65 27.97
N GLU A 226 -9.29 -7.87 28.91
CA GLU A 226 -10.14 -8.38 30.01
C GLU A 226 -11.44 -9.01 29.48
N ILE A 227 -12.06 -8.42 28.47
CA ILE A 227 -13.28 -8.97 27.86
C ILE A 227 -12.99 -10.32 27.19
N ILE A 228 -11.87 -10.43 26.46
CA ILE A 228 -11.44 -11.69 25.81
C ILE A 228 -11.15 -12.77 26.86
N GLU A 229 -10.45 -12.40 27.93
CA GLU A 229 -10.11 -13.31 29.03
C GLU A 229 -11.36 -13.79 29.79
N LYS A 230 -12.34 -12.90 30.01
CA LYS A 230 -13.65 -13.26 30.60
C LYS A 230 -14.44 -14.20 29.71
N ALA A 231 -14.33 -14.07 28.39
CA ALA A 231 -14.92 -14.97 27.41
C ALA A 231 -14.16 -16.31 27.27
N GLY A 232 -13.09 -16.53 28.04
CA GLY A 232 -12.33 -17.78 28.06
C GLY A 232 -11.17 -17.85 27.06
N GLY A 233 -10.81 -16.73 26.42
CA GLY A 233 -9.64 -16.63 25.55
C GLY A 233 -8.36 -16.25 26.31
N LYS A 234 -7.21 -16.35 25.64
CA LYS A 234 -5.91 -15.93 26.17
C LYS A 234 -5.31 -14.84 25.32
N VAL A 235 -4.94 -13.72 25.93
CA VAL A 235 -4.37 -12.59 25.20
C VAL A 235 -2.84 -12.64 25.21
N ILE A 236 -2.23 -12.42 24.05
CA ILE A 236 -0.77 -12.35 23.89
C ILE A 236 -0.32 -11.03 23.26
N ASP A 237 0.87 -10.57 23.64
CA ASP A 237 1.41 -9.31 23.16
C ASP A 237 2.22 -9.42 21.87
N ARG A 238 2.72 -10.60 21.53
CA ARG A 238 3.48 -10.84 20.30
C ARG A 238 2.77 -11.90 19.47
N VAL A 239 2.80 -11.76 18.16
CA VAL A 239 2.34 -12.81 17.25
C VAL A 239 3.27 -14.02 17.38
N THR A 240 2.69 -15.16 17.76
CA THR A 240 3.36 -16.47 17.89
C THR A 240 2.72 -17.46 16.94
N GLN A 241 3.43 -18.54 16.60
CA GLN A 241 2.90 -19.58 15.71
C GLN A 241 1.65 -20.28 16.26
N SER A 242 1.49 -20.32 17.59
CA SER A 242 0.31 -20.88 18.27
C SER A 242 -0.85 -19.88 18.45
N ALA A 243 -0.77 -18.70 17.85
CA ALA A 243 -1.83 -17.71 17.95
C ALA A 243 -2.95 -18.05 16.96
N ASP A 244 -4.20 -18.08 17.43
CA ASP A 244 -5.37 -18.41 16.62
C ASP A 244 -5.91 -17.18 15.90
N TYR A 245 -5.86 -16.00 16.55
CA TYR A 245 -6.39 -14.76 15.99
C TYR A 245 -5.45 -13.56 16.20
N LEU A 246 -5.37 -12.69 15.19
CA LEU A 246 -4.86 -11.33 15.30
C LEU A 246 -6.03 -10.36 15.14
N VAL A 247 -6.38 -9.64 16.21
CA VAL A 247 -7.43 -8.61 16.18
C VAL A 247 -6.80 -7.23 16.03
N ILE A 248 -7.26 -6.52 15.02
CA ILE A 248 -6.84 -5.17 14.67
C ILE A 248 -7.87 -4.20 15.22
N GLY A 249 -7.45 -3.27 16.06
CA GLY A 249 -8.34 -2.24 16.61
C GLY A 249 -8.82 -1.27 15.52
N ALA A 250 -10.05 -0.77 15.64
CA ALA A 250 -10.68 0.08 14.61
C ALA A 250 -9.97 1.44 14.37
N LEU A 251 -9.12 1.88 15.31
CA LEU A 251 -8.31 3.10 15.20
C LEU A 251 -6.85 2.83 14.83
N SER A 252 -6.52 1.62 14.37
CA SER A 252 -5.21 1.26 13.82
C SER A 252 -5.03 1.95 12.47
N SER A 253 -4.70 3.22 12.60
CA SER A 253 -4.79 4.29 11.61
C SER A 253 -3.96 4.04 10.36
N ARG A 254 -4.57 4.29 9.20
CA ARG A 254 -4.13 5.21 8.13
C ARG A 254 -2.84 4.86 7.36
N ASP A 255 -1.83 4.40 8.07
CA ASP A 255 -0.53 3.90 7.63
C ASP A 255 -0.18 2.65 8.44
N TRP A 256 -1.15 1.72 8.63
CA TRP A 256 -0.95 0.59 9.55
C TRP A 256 0.36 -0.14 9.23
N ARG A 257 0.66 -0.30 7.93
CA ARG A 257 1.87 -0.91 7.37
C ARG A 257 3.18 -0.26 7.84
N TYR A 258 3.21 1.06 8.03
CA TYR A 258 4.41 1.81 8.48
C TYR A 258 4.41 2.10 10.00
N SER A 259 3.36 1.72 10.70
CA SER A 259 3.31 1.84 12.15
C SER A 259 3.93 0.62 12.84
N SER A 260 4.34 0.78 14.11
CA SER A 260 4.74 -0.36 14.95
C SER A 260 3.64 -1.43 15.07
N HIS A 261 2.38 -1.08 14.76
CA HIS A 261 1.24 -2.01 14.72
C HIS A 261 1.21 -2.87 13.46
N GLY A 262 1.77 -2.40 12.33
CA GLY A 262 1.77 -3.13 11.05
C GLY A 262 2.72 -4.29 10.99
N ARG A 263 3.86 -4.20 11.69
CA ARG A 263 4.82 -5.31 11.79
C ARG A 263 4.21 -6.59 12.39
N LYS A 264 3.18 -6.47 13.24
CA LYS A 264 2.43 -7.64 13.74
C LYS A 264 1.53 -8.24 12.67
N ILE A 265 0.91 -7.39 11.86
CA ILE A 265 0.03 -7.80 10.77
C ILE A 265 0.86 -8.51 9.69
N GLU A 266 1.98 -7.92 9.27
CA GLU A 266 2.92 -8.56 8.33
C GLU A 266 3.40 -9.93 8.81
N LYS A 267 3.84 -10.01 10.07
CA LYS A 267 4.28 -11.28 10.66
C LYS A 267 3.16 -12.33 10.69
N ALA A 268 1.94 -11.93 11.02
CA ALA A 268 0.80 -12.85 11.04
C ALA A 268 0.51 -13.40 9.64
N ILE A 269 0.57 -12.55 8.61
CA ILE A 269 0.40 -12.99 7.21
C ILE A 269 1.55 -13.91 6.81
N GLU A 270 2.80 -13.58 7.12
CA GLU A 270 3.95 -14.41 6.76
C GLU A 270 3.91 -15.80 7.44
N ASP A 271 3.60 -15.85 8.74
CA ASP A 271 3.46 -17.11 9.49
C ASP A 271 2.30 -17.96 8.93
N ARG A 272 1.20 -17.31 8.50
CA ARG A 272 0.05 -17.97 7.86
C ARG A 272 0.41 -18.53 6.48
N ASP A 273 0.95 -17.69 5.62
CA ASP A 273 1.28 -18.00 4.23
C ASP A 273 2.41 -19.02 4.10
N SER A 274 3.32 -19.07 5.09
CA SER A 274 4.38 -20.09 5.16
C SER A 274 3.91 -21.42 5.78
N GLY A 275 2.63 -21.53 6.16
CA GLY A 275 2.04 -22.72 6.77
C GLY A 275 2.55 -23.01 8.19
N LYS A 276 3.24 -22.06 8.83
CA LYS A 276 3.74 -22.18 10.21
C LYS A 276 2.66 -21.91 11.25
N SER A 277 1.60 -21.20 10.84
CA SER A 277 0.47 -20.83 11.67
C SER A 277 -0.81 -20.88 10.86
N SER A 278 -1.95 -21.12 11.52
CA SER A 278 -3.30 -20.95 10.95
C SER A 278 -3.98 -19.69 11.49
N ILE A 279 -3.19 -18.68 11.87
CA ILE A 279 -3.68 -17.43 12.45
C ILE A 279 -4.67 -16.74 11.50
N LYS A 280 -5.82 -16.35 12.04
CA LYS A 280 -6.83 -15.56 11.32
C LYS A 280 -6.72 -14.10 11.72
N ILE A 281 -6.79 -13.19 10.75
CA ILE A 281 -6.69 -11.75 10.97
C ILE A 281 -8.10 -11.16 10.92
N THR A 282 -8.48 -10.33 11.90
CA THR A 282 -9.82 -9.76 11.99
C THR A 282 -9.83 -8.38 12.61
N THR A 283 -10.98 -7.71 12.59
CA THR A 283 -11.18 -6.38 13.19
C THR A 283 -11.86 -6.46 14.55
N GLU A 284 -11.72 -5.39 15.32
CA GLU A 284 -12.47 -5.18 16.56
C GLU A 284 -13.98 -5.31 16.36
N ASP A 285 -14.54 -4.81 15.24
CA ASP A 285 -15.98 -4.88 14.97
C ASP A 285 -16.48 -6.32 14.88
N ILE A 286 -15.71 -7.20 14.22
CA ILE A 286 -16.03 -8.61 14.12
C ILE A 286 -15.90 -9.28 15.49
N LEU A 287 -14.79 -9.04 16.20
CA LEU A 287 -14.59 -9.57 17.55
C LEU A 287 -15.79 -9.23 18.46
N MET A 288 -16.27 -7.98 18.44
CA MET A 288 -17.36 -7.53 19.28
C MET A 288 -18.73 -8.13 18.94
N LYS A 289 -18.94 -8.58 17.70
CA LYS A 289 -20.16 -9.32 17.35
C LYS A 289 -20.24 -10.69 18.03
N PHE A 290 -19.08 -11.30 18.30
CA PHE A 290 -19.00 -12.67 18.84
C PHE A 290 -18.68 -12.72 20.34
N LEU A 291 -18.37 -11.58 20.95
CA LEU A 291 -18.25 -11.47 22.40
C LEU A 291 -19.64 -11.27 23.03
N PRO A 292 -19.91 -11.89 24.20
CA PRO A 292 -21.17 -11.66 24.90
C PRO A 292 -21.30 -10.18 25.25
N ALA A 293 -22.45 -9.58 24.93
CA ALA A 293 -22.78 -8.23 25.37
C ALA A 293 -22.66 -8.16 26.91
N SER A 294 -21.91 -7.17 27.38
CA SER A 294 -21.81 -6.86 28.82
C SER A 294 -23.13 -6.33 29.35
#